data_AF-A0AB39ANL8-F1
#
_entry.id   AF-A0AB39ANL8-F1
#
_cell.length_a   1.000
_cell.length_b   1.000
_cell.length_c   1.000
_cell.angle_alpha   90.00
_cell.angle_beta   90.00
_cell.angle_gamma   90.00
#
_symmetry.space_group_name_H-M   'P 1'
#
loop_
_entity.id
_entity.type
_entity.pdbx_description
1 polymer ?
#
loop_
_entity_poly.entity_id
_entity_poly.type
_entity_poly.pdbx_seq_one_letter_code
_entity_poly.pdbx_strand_id
1 'polypeptide(L)'
;MQLNPTTVKSLRHTFDWTQQQLADACDVSLRTIQRVEKEGAASKETTMALCAVFEVRQGELIKLDENNQNDANNSPSKSFIAGLIISSVISFALGAASVLLVSN
;
A
#
# COMPACT_ATOMS: atom_id res chain seq x y z
N MET A 1 19.77 -3.52 -14.13
CA MET A 1 18.32 -3.38 -14.30
C MET A 1 17.77 -2.59 -13.14
N GLN A 2 16.78 -1.74 -13.41
CA GLN A 2 16.09 -0.95 -12.39
C GLN A 2 14.73 -1.59 -12.10
N LEU A 3 14.58 -2.10 -10.88
CA LEU A 3 13.37 -2.72 -10.36
C LEU A 3 12.64 -1.74 -9.44
N ASN A 4 11.36 -2.00 -9.21
CA ASN A 4 10.57 -1.31 -8.19
C ASN A 4 10.85 -1.96 -6.81
N PRO A 5 11.55 -1.27 -5.89
CA PRO A 5 11.91 -1.85 -4.59
C PRO A 5 10.67 -2.17 -3.74
N THR A 6 9.63 -1.34 -3.85
CA THR A 6 8.37 -1.50 -3.12
C THR A 6 7.63 -2.76 -3.58
N THR A 7 7.61 -3.02 -4.88
CA THR A 7 6.98 -4.23 -5.43
C THR A 7 7.70 -5.49 -4.95
N VAL A 8 9.04 -5.53 -5.04
CA VAL A 8 9.84 -6.68 -4.57
C VAL A 8 9.59 -6.94 -3.07
N LYS A 9 9.58 -5.87 -2.27
CA LYS A 9 9.31 -5.96 -0.83
C LYS A 9 7.90 -6.48 -0.55
N SER A 10 6.90 -5.99 -1.28
CA SER A 10 5.50 -6.40 -1.16
C SER A 10 5.31 -7.88 -1.49
N LEU A 11 5.90 -8.33 -2.61
CA LEU A 11 5.88 -9.74 -2.99
C LEU A 11 6.53 -10.60 -1.91
N ARG A 12 7.73 -10.24 -1.44
CA ARG A 12 8.38 -10.96 -0.35
C ARG A 12 7.48 -11.12 0.89
N HIS A 13 6.77 -10.07 1.28
CA HIS A 13 5.81 -10.14 2.39
C HIS A 13 4.57 -10.98 2.08
N THR A 14 4.12 -11.05 0.82
CA THR A 14 3.01 -11.92 0.40
C THR A 14 3.36 -13.40 0.57
N PHE A 15 4.64 -13.76 0.41
CA PHE A 15 5.16 -15.10 0.68
C PHE A 15 5.60 -15.33 2.15
N ASP A 16 5.38 -14.36 3.04
CA ASP A 16 5.82 -14.38 4.45
C ASP A 16 7.33 -14.66 4.63
N TRP A 17 8.16 -14.19 3.68
CA TRP A 17 9.59 -14.42 3.70
C TRP A 17 10.39 -13.30 4.36
N THR A 18 11.43 -13.69 5.08
CA THR A 18 12.55 -12.82 5.47
C THR A 18 13.43 -12.52 4.26
N GLN A 19 14.25 -11.46 4.34
CA GLN A 19 15.22 -11.14 3.29
C GLN A 19 16.21 -12.29 3.04
N GLN A 20 16.57 -13.05 4.09
CA GLN A 20 17.43 -14.22 3.98
C GLN A 20 16.75 -15.34 3.20
N GLN A 21 15.49 -15.66 3.51
CA GLN A 21 14.73 -16.70 2.79
C GLN A 21 14.56 -16.37 1.30
N LEU A 22 14.31 -15.10 0.96
CA LEU A 22 14.25 -14.69 -0.44
C LEU A 22 15.62 -14.83 -1.13
N ALA A 23 16.71 -14.51 -0.41
CA ALA A 23 18.07 -14.65 -0.93
C ALA A 23 18.39 -16.11 -1.24
N ASP A 24 18.06 -17.01 -0.30
CA ASP A 24 18.24 -18.45 -0.44
C ASP A 24 17.38 -19.01 -1.58
N ALA A 25 16.12 -18.58 -1.72
CA ALA A 25 15.22 -19.02 -2.79
C ALA A 25 15.69 -18.56 -4.19
N CYS A 26 16.29 -17.37 -4.28
CA CYS A 26 16.81 -16.82 -5.53
C CYS A 26 18.27 -17.23 -5.83
N ASP A 27 18.90 -18.01 -4.95
CA ASP A 27 20.34 -18.35 -4.99
C ASP A 27 21.24 -17.11 -5.15
N VAL A 28 20.99 -16.08 -4.35
CA VAL A 28 21.79 -14.84 -4.32
C VAL A 28 22.17 -14.47 -2.89
N SER A 29 23.15 -13.56 -2.74
CA SER A 29 23.52 -13.07 -1.42
C SER A 29 22.42 -12.23 -0.75
N LEU A 30 22.34 -12.26 0.58
CA LEU A 30 21.49 -11.35 1.35
C LEU A 30 21.71 -9.87 1.00
N ARG A 31 22.98 -9.47 0.78
CA ARG A 31 23.34 -8.11 0.36
C ARG A 31 22.71 -7.75 -0.99
N THR A 32 22.57 -8.72 -1.89
CA THR A 32 21.88 -8.52 -3.18
C THR A 32 20.42 -8.18 -2.92
N ILE A 33 19.70 -8.97 -2.14
CA ILE A 33 18.29 -8.70 -1.81
C ILE A 33 18.12 -7.35 -1.10
N GLN A 34 18.96 -7.06 -0.11
CA GLN A 34 18.95 -5.78 0.60
C GLN A 34 19.14 -4.59 -0.36
N ARG A 35 20.07 -4.70 -1.30
CA ARG A 35 20.31 -3.67 -2.31
C ARG A 35 19.14 -3.55 -3.29
N VAL A 36 18.53 -4.66 -3.69
CA VAL A 36 17.31 -4.64 -4.51
C VAL A 36 16.17 -3.94 -3.80
N GLU A 37 15.92 -4.25 -2.52
CA GLU A 37 14.83 -3.63 -1.76
C GLU A 37 15.11 -2.18 -1.34
N LYS A 38 16.37 -1.75 -1.31
CA LYS A 38 16.76 -0.37 -0.94
C LYS A 38 16.94 0.55 -2.15
N GLU A 39 17.61 0.08 -3.19
CA GLU A 39 18.05 0.87 -4.34
C GLU A 39 17.34 0.46 -5.65
N GLY A 40 16.68 -0.70 -5.68
CA GLY A 40 16.04 -1.24 -6.88
C GLY A 40 17.03 -1.75 -7.93
N ALA A 41 18.33 -1.76 -7.65
CA ALA A 41 19.34 -2.12 -8.63
C ALA A 41 19.65 -3.62 -8.57
N ALA A 42 19.48 -4.33 -9.70
CA ALA A 42 19.78 -5.76 -9.84
C ALA A 42 20.47 -6.08 -11.18
N SER A 43 21.19 -7.21 -11.25
CA SER A 43 21.64 -7.75 -12.54
C SER A 43 20.47 -8.39 -13.28
N LYS A 44 20.61 -8.66 -14.59
CA LYS A 44 19.59 -9.39 -15.36
C LYS A 44 19.31 -10.76 -14.75
N GLU A 45 20.35 -11.46 -14.34
CA GLU A 45 20.28 -12.77 -13.71
C GLU A 45 19.47 -12.72 -12.39
N THR A 46 19.80 -11.80 -11.48
CA THR A 46 19.02 -11.60 -10.25
C THR A 46 17.57 -11.24 -10.56
N THR A 47 17.32 -10.39 -11.57
CA THR A 47 15.95 -10.08 -11.99
C THR A 47 15.21 -11.32 -12.46
N MET A 48 15.83 -12.18 -13.26
CA MET A 48 15.19 -13.42 -13.73
C MET A 48 14.96 -14.41 -12.59
N ALA A 49 15.90 -14.53 -11.64
CA ALA A 49 15.72 -15.35 -10.44
C ALA A 49 14.50 -14.88 -9.62
N LEU A 50 14.39 -13.57 -9.39
CA LEU A 50 13.23 -12.99 -8.71
C LEU A 50 11.92 -13.24 -9.47
N CYS A 51 11.93 -13.12 -10.82
CA CYS A 51 10.74 -13.43 -11.63
C CYS A 51 10.34 -14.91 -11.50
N ALA A 52 11.32 -15.82 -11.52
CA ALA A 52 11.07 -17.25 -11.41
C ALA A 52 10.52 -17.62 -10.03
N VAL A 53 11.13 -17.10 -8.96
CA VAL A 53 10.73 -17.38 -7.57
C VAL A 53 9.37 -16.80 -7.22
N PHE A 54 9.05 -15.60 -7.71
CA PHE A 54 7.74 -14.99 -7.50
C PHE A 54 6.68 -15.39 -8.52
N GLU A 55 7.06 -16.16 -9.56
CA GLU A 55 6.18 -16.54 -10.67
C GLU A 55 5.51 -15.35 -11.39
N VAL A 56 6.23 -14.23 -11.49
CA VAL A 56 5.74 -12.99 -12.12
C VAL A 56 6.50 -12.67 -13.40
N ARG A 57 5.88 -11.85 -14.26
CA ARG A 57 6.56 -11.36 -15.46
C ARG A 57 7.54 -10.26 -15.11
N GLN A 58 8.61 -10.15 -15.89
CA GLN A 58 9.63 -9.12 -15.70
C GLN A 58 9.06 -7.68 -15.68
N GLY A 59 8.00 -7.43 -16.46
CA GLY A 59 7.33 -6.12 -16.50
C GLY A 59 6.66 -5.71 -15.19
N GLU A 60 6.32 -6.66 -14.31
CA GLU A 60 5.72 -6.39 -13.01
C GLU A 60 6.78 -5.95 -11.97
N LEU A 61 8.02 -6.41 -12.13
CA LEU A 61 9.13 -6.04 -11.25
C LEU A 61 9.89 -4.79 -11.74
N ILE A 62 9.89 -4.52 -13.04
CA ILE A 62 10.55 -3.36 -13.61
C ILE A 62 9.78 -2.10 -13.22
N LYS A 63 10.53 -1.03 -12.93
CA LYS A 63 9.98 0.30 -12.78
C LYS A 63 9.48 0.78 -14.14
N LEU A 64 8.21 0.54 -14.45
CA LEU A 64 7.51 1.36 -15.42
C LEU A 64 7.38 2.72 -14.73
N ASP A 65 7.92 3.79 -15.33
CA ASP A 65 7.63 5.16 -14.94
C ASP A 65 6.15 5.45 -15.27
N GLU A 66 5.24 4.74 -14.61
CA GLU A 66 3.85 5.11 -14.57
C GLU A 66 3.75 6.31 -13.64
N ASN A 67 3.72 7.49 -14.26
CA ASN A 67 3.00 8.64 -13.71
C ASN A 67 1.50 8.29 -13.55
N ASN A 68 1.17 7.30 -12.71
CA ASN A 68 -0.17 7.12 -12.19
C ASN A 68 -0.23 7.81 -10.83
N GLN A 69 -0.27 9.14 -10.90
CA GLN A 69 -1.15 9.84 -9.98
C GLN A 69 -2.57 9.34 -10.28
N ASN A 70 -3.32 9.06 -9.20
CA ASN A 70 -4.75 8.73 -9.16
C ASN A 70 -5.09 7.25 -9.41
N ASP A 71 -5.29 6.49 -8.32
CA ASP A 71 -6.68 6.16 -7.93
C ASP A 71 -6.79 5.62 -6.49
N ALA A 72 -7.73 6.24 -5.76
CA ALA A 72 -8.55 5.71 -4.68
C ALA A 72 -7.88 5.13 -3.41
N ASN A 73 -7.39 6.02 -2.54
CA ASN A 73 -7.70 5.91 -1.10
C ASN A 73 -8.10 7.29 -0.55
N ASN A 74 -9.12 7.89 -1.14
CA ASN A 74 -9.99 8.81 -0.40
C ASN A 74 -10.82 7.97 0.60
N SER A 75 -10.15 7.34 1.58
CA SER A 75 -10.86 7.09 2.83
C SER A 75 -10.94 8.46 3.49
N PRO A 76 -12.11 9.09 3.60
CA PRO A 76 -12.24 10.23 4.49
C PRO A 76 -11.69 9.77 5.84
N SER A 77 -10.72 10.50 6.38
CA SER A 77 -10.15 10.17 7.68
C SER A 77 -11.31 10.03 8.66
N LYS A 78 -11.28 8.98 9.51
CA LYS A 78 -12.39 8.64 10.42
C LYS A 78 -12.87 9.85 11.26
N SER A 79 -12.01 10.86 11.42
CA SER A 79 -12.30 12.16 12.03
C SER A 79 -13.35 13.01 11.30
N PHE A 80 -13.45 12.96 9.96
CA PHE A 80 -14.46 13.73 9.21
C PHE A 80 -15.87 13.13 9.30
N ILE A 81 -15.99 11.80 9.23
CA ILE A 81 -17.30 11.13 9.40
C ILE A 81 -17.81 11.29 10.84
N ALA A 82 -16.92 11.24 11.83
CA ALA A 82 -17.30 11.48 13.23
C ALA A 82 -17.88 12.90 13.45
N GLY A 83 -17.34 13.92 12.77
CA GLY A 83 -17.88 15.28 12.85
C GLY A 83 -19.27 15.45 12.24
N LEU A 84 -19.60 14.70 11.18
CA LEU A 84 -20.91 14.77 10.50
C LEU A 84 -22.07 14.18 11.32
N ILE A 85 -21.81 13.16 12.15
CA ILE A 85 -22.86 12.54 12.97
C ILE A 85 -23.23 13.44 14.16
N ILE A 86 -22.26 14.15 14.73
CA ILE A 86 -22.48 15.01 15.91
C ILE A 86 -23.36 16.22 15.56
N SER A 87 -23.22 16.80 14.35
CA SER A 87 -24.01 17.96 13.94
C SER A 87 -25.49 17.63 13.73
N SER A 88 -25.80 16.42 13.22
CA SER A 88 -27.19 15.99 12.97
C SER A 88 -28.02 15.87 14.25
N VAL A 89 -27.41 15.39 15.35
CA VAL A 89 -28.10 15.22 16.65
C VAL A 89 -28.40 16.57 17.31
N ILE A 90 -27.50 17.55 17.18
CA ILE A 90 -27.65 18.89 17.79
C ILE A 90 -28.80 19.66 17.12
N SER A 91 -28.92 19.59 15.79
CA SER A 91 -30.01 20.28 15.06
C SER A 91 -31.39 19.67 15.34
N PHE A 92 -31.47 18.34 15.49
CA PHE A 92 -32.73 17.68 15.83
C PHE A 92 -33.22 18.05 17.24
N ALA A 93 -32.32 18.12 18.22
CA ALA A 93 -32.66 18.49 19.59
C ALA A 93 -33.17 19.94 19.71
N LEU A 94 -32.54 20.89 19.00
CA LEU A 94 -32.97 22.29 18.97
C LEU A 94 -34.34 22.46 18.29
N GLY A 95 -34.60 21.70 17.21
CA GLY A 95 -35.90 21.72 16.53
C GLY A 95 -37.04 21.14 17.35
N ALA A 96 -36.80 20.07 18.12
CA ALA A 96 -37.82 19.49 18.99
C ALA A 96 -38.17 20.42 20.18
N ALA A 97 -37.17 21.11 20.74
CA ALA A 97 -37.37 22.04 21.85
C ALA A 97 -38.21 23.27 21.44
N SER A 98 -38.03 23.80 20.22
CA SER A 98 -38.81 24.95 19.74
C SER A 98 -40.28 24.62 19.50
N VAL A 99 -40.59 23.40 19.05
CA VAL A 99 -42.00 22.94 18.87
C VAL A 99 -42.71 22.80 20.21
N LEU A 100 -42.04 22.32 21.26
CA LEU A 100 -42.65 22.17 22.59
C LEU A 100 -42.90 23.51 23.28
N LEU A 101 -42.05 24.52 23.04
CA LEU A 101 -42.24 25.87 23.61
C LEU A 101 -43.41 26.65 22.97
N VAL A 102 -43.76 26.34 21.72
CA VAL A 102 -44.91 26.95 21.03
C VAL A 102 -46.24 26.30 21.42
N SER A 103 -46.20 25.09 22.02
CA SER A 103 -47.38 24.27 22.32
C SER A 103 -47.87 24.36 23.78
N ASN A 104 -47.29 25.24 24.62
CA ASN A 104 -47.70 25.48 26.01
C ASN A 104 -47.97 26.97 26.25
#